data_AF-A0A9Q9F1L7-F1
#
_entry.id   AF-A0A9Q9F1L7-F1
#
_cell.length_a   1.000
_cell.length_b   1.000
_cell.length_c   1.000
_cell.angle_alpha   90.00
_cell.angle_beta   90.00
_cell.angle_gamma   90.00
#
_symmetry.space_group_name_H-M   'P 1'
#
loop_
_entity.id
_entity.type
_entity.pdbx_description
1 polymer ?
#
loop_
_entity_poly.entity_id
_entity_poly.type
_entity_poly.pdbx_seq_one_letter_code
_entity_poly.pdbx_strand_id
1 'polypeptide(L)'
;MKRLVVIIILLIVITGCSQHREHAKVQKQQEEVTTEQAKKAEETPAVNKALTVEDLFIQPHFMIKDFNVKTANNNVQYIIKYVIDPSASSYIEKHHPVLYINILYPDEILKSGHKSTSKTLKLTPAAGDVLDKEMIINDTFKPDFNVKSLTDPSHQLQLQIFKENKQLMHVFENLNDYRRH
;
A
#
# COMPACT_ATOMS: atom_id res chain seq x y z
N MET A 1 4.45 63.14 12.40
CA MET A 1 4.35 61.86 11.65
C MET A 1 4.14 60.74 12.67
N LYS A 2 3.08 59.94 12.46
CA LYS A 2 2.71 58.61 13.03
C LYS A 2 3.33 58.25 14.41
N ARG A 3 2.67 58.46 15.57
CA ARG A 3 1.56 57.69 16.22
C ARG A 3 1.85 56.17 16.22
N LEU A 4 1.78 55.35 17.28
CA LEU A 4 1.11 55.31 18.60
C LEU A 4 1.89 54.26 19.45
N VAL A 5 2.39 54.55 20.65
CA VAL A 5 1.76 54.43 22.00
C VAL A 5 1.27 53.03 22.40
N VAL A 6 1.77 52.62 23.58
CA VAL A 6 1.69 51.39 24.39
C VAL A 6 0.32 51.21 25.08
N ILE A 7 0.13 50.05 25.74
CA ILE A 7 -0.74 49.73 26.92
C ILE A 7 -1.97 48.87 26.56
N ILE A 8 -1.94 47.53 26.78
CA ILE A 8 -2.39 46.73 27.96
C ILE A 8 -3.84 47.02 28.38
N ILE A 9 -4.69 45.97 28.55
CA ILE A 9 -5.57 45.71 29.72
C ILE A 9 -6.86 44.92 29.38
N LEU A 10 -7.03 43.83 30.15
CA LEU A 10 -8.23 43.14 30.68
C LEU A 10 -9.29 42.49 29.76
N LEU A 11 -9.39 41.16 29.93
CA LEU A 11 -10.55 40.43 30.48
C LEU A 11 -11.87 41.22 30.60
N ILE A 12 -12.86 40.81 29.81
CA ILE A 12 -14.26 41.07 30.09
C ILE A 12 -14.94 39.72 30.40
N VAL A 13 -15.07 39.47 31.70
CA VAL A 13 -16.09 38.58 32.28
C VAL A 13 -17.40 39.38 32.33
N ILE A 14 -18.47 38.87 31.72
CA ILE A 14 -19.86 39.25 32.01
C ILE A 14 -20.67 37.95 31.89
N THR A 15 -20.81 37.14 32.94
CA THR A 15 -21.93 37.11 33.90
C THR A 15 -23.30 37.50 33.33
N GLY A 16 -24.12 36.50 33.03
CA GLY A 16 -25.58 36.56 33.10
C GLY A 16 -26.08 35.43 34.00
N CYS A 17 -26.51 35.80 35.22
CA CYS A 17 -27.25 34.98 36.20
C CYS A 17 -28.57 34.43 35.60
N SER A 18 -29.20 33.36 36.08
CA SER A 18 -29.71 33.19 37.44
C SER A 18 -30.26 31.75 37.66
N GLN A 19 -30.00 31.21 38.86
CA GLN A 19 -30.79 30.31 39.74
C GLN A 19 -31.71 29.25 39.09
N HIS A 20 -31.78 28.00 39.53
CA HIS A 20 -32.07 27.55 40.90
C HIS A 20 -31.95 26.00 40.96
N ARG A 21 -31.63 25.46 42.14
CA ARG A 21 -31.67 24.01 42.44
C ARG A 21 -33.12 23.53 42.64
N GLU A 22 -33.35 22.25 42.36
CA GLU A 22 -34.15 21.27 43.13
C GLU A 22 -35.13 20.39 42.31
N HIS A 23 -34.83 19.08 42.38
CA HIS A 23 -35.71 17.93 42.56
C HIS A 23 -37.16 17.88 42.00
N ALA A 24 -37.34 16.84 41.19
CA ALA A 24 -38.34 15.76 41.31
C ALA A 24 -39.75 15.91 40.71
N LYS A 25 -40.23 14.72 40.26
CA LYS A 25 -41.61 14.27 39.97
C LYS A 25 -42.23 14.73 38.64
N VAL A 26 -43.07 13.99 37.93
CA VAL A 26 -43.53 12.57 37.85
C VAL A 26 -44.57 12.59 36.71
N GLN A 27 -44.51 11.59 35.81
CA GLN A 27 -45.62 10.94 35.05
C GLN A 27 -46.66 11.69 34.18
N LYS A 28 -47.03 10.93 33.11
CA LYS A 28 -48.30 10.84 32.31
C LYS A 28 -48.41 11.70 31.04
N GLN A 29 -48.36 11.08 29.83
CA GLN A 29 -49.48 10.47 29.03
C GLN A 29 -50.36 11.56 28.37
N GLN A 30 -50.74 11.59 27.08
CA GLN A 30 -50.71 10.65 25.93
C GLN A 30 -51.21 11.41 24.66
N GLU A 31 -50.79 10.98 23.44
CA GLU A 31 -51.46 11.03 22.08
C GLU A 31 -51.97 12.37 21.47
N GLU A 32 -51.93 12.67 20.16
CA GLU A 32 -51.37 12.10 18.92
C GLU A 32 -51.53 13.14 17.76
N VAL A 33 -50.76 13.00 16.65
CA VAL A 33 -51.06 13.28 15.21
C VAL A 33 -49.82 13.81 14.43
N THR A 34 -49.05 12.83 13.96
CA THR A 34 -48.38 12.59 12.66
C THR A 34 -48.06 13.74 11.68
N THR A 35 -46.77 13.91 11.31
CA THR A 35 -46.27 13.87 9.90
C THR A 35 -44.75 13.65 9.83
N GLU A 36 -44.33 12.89 8.81
CA GLU A 36 -43.01 12.53 8.27
C GLU A 36 -41.80 13.44 8.57
N GLN A 37 -40.65 12.85 8.92
CA GLN A 37 -39.48 12.78 8.03
C GLN A 37 -38.24 12.14 8.68
N ALA A 38 -37.79 11.07 8.02
CA ALA A 38 -36.40 10.73 7.73
C ALA A 38 -35.35 10.93 8.83
N LYS A 39 -34.97 9.80 9.44
CA LYS A 39 -33.64 9.57 10.02
C LYS A 39 -32.58 10.08 9.04
N LYS A 40 -31.86 11.12 9.46
CA LYS A 40 -30.64 11.59 8.80
C LYS A 40 -29.55 10.53 9.00
N ALA A 41 -29.55 9.53 8.13
CA ALA A 41 -28.36 8.74 7.88
C ALA A 41 -27.31 9.71 7.35
N GLU A 42 -26.19 9.81 8.06
CA GLU A 42 -24.98 10.42 7.54
C GLU A 42 -24.53 9.58 6.35
N GLU A 43 -24.99 9.95 5.16
CA GLU A 43 -24.41 9.51 3.90
C GLU A 43 -22.95 9.99 3.90
N THR A 44 -22.06 9.09 4.28
CA THR A 44 -20.65 9.22 3.92
C THR A 44 -20.64 9.14 2.40
N PRO A 45 -20.16 10.16 1.66
CA PRO A 45 -20.11 10.06 0.22
C PRO A 45 -19.08 8.98 -0.11
N ALA A 46 -19.57 7.81 -0.53
CA ALA A 46 -18.75 6.83 -1.20
C ALA A 46 -18.26 7.50 -2.48
N VAL A 47 -17.08 8.10 -2.41
CA VAL A 47 -16.36 8.57 -3.59
C VAL A 47 -16.10 7.31 -4.42
N ASN A 48 -16.86 7.16 -5.52
CA ASN A 48 -16.60 6.17 -6.56
C ASN A 48 -15.25 6.50 -7.21
N LYS A 49 -14.15 6.19 -6.52
CA LYS A 49 -12.80 6.29 -7.06
C LYS A 49 -12.66 5.14 -8.06
N ALA A 50 -12.40 5.46 -9.32
CA ALA A 50 -12.05 4.45 -10.30
C ALA A 50 -10.78 3.73 -9.82
N LEU A 51 -10.82 2.39 -9.76
CA LEU A 51 -9.65 1.56 -9.46
C LEU A 51 -8.55 1.86 -10.47
N THR A 52 -7.40 2.27 -9.97
CA THR A 52 -6.18 2.36 -10.78
C THR A 52 -5.47 1.01 -10.79
N VAL A 53 -4.53 0.86 -11.71
CA VAL A 53 -3.74 -0.38 -11.81
C VAL A 53 -2.83 -0.55 -10.59
N GLU A 54 -2.29 0.54 -10.03
CA GLU A 54 -1.59 0.52 -8.75
C GLU A 54 -2.45 -0.09 -7.64
N ASP A 55 -3.75 0.25 -7.60
CA ASP A 55 -4.66 -0.23 -6.56
C ASP A 55 -4.84 -1.77 -6.63
N LEU A 56 -4.43 -2.44 -7.71
CA LEU A 56 -4.48 -3.90 -7.84
C LEU A 56 -3.26 -4.61 -7.25
N PHE A 57 -2.16 -3.90 -7.01
CA PHE A 57 -0.92 -4.47 -6.44
C PHE A 57 -0.80 -4.25 -4.92
N ILE A 58 -1.89 -3.82 -4.28
CA ILE A 58 -1.97 -3.65 -2.83
C ILE A 58 -3.03 -4.60 -2.24
N GLN A 59 -3.04 -4.75 -0.91
CA GLN A 59 -4.08 -5.54 -0.25
C GLN A 59 -5.47 -4.91 -0.44
N PRO A 60 -6.54 -5.72 -0.60
CA PRO A 60 -6.56 -7.19 -0.54
C PRO A 60 -6.21 -7.89 -1.87
N HIS A 61 -6.01 -7.12 -2.93
CA HIS A 61 -5.93 -7.60 -4.32
C HIS A 61 -4.68 -8.40 -4.64
N PHE A 62 -3.54 -7.98 -4.08
CA PHE A 62 -2.27 -8.65 -4.25
C PHE A 62 -1.52 -8.68 -2.93
N MET A 63 -0.90 -9.82 -2.62
CA MET A 63 -0.10 -9.95 -1.41
C MET A 63 1.07 -10.92 -1.63
N ILE A 64 2.29 -10.45 -1.38
CA ILE A 64 3.47 -11.31 -1.29
C ILE A 64 3.36 -12.14 0.00
N LYS A 65 3.51 -13.46 -0.15
CA LYS A 65 3.37 -14.45 0.93
C LYS A 65 4.71 -14.94 1.47
N ASP A 66 5.69 -15.02 0.59
CA ASP A 66 7.00 -15.58 0.86
C ASP A 66 8.00 -15.05 -0.19
N PHE A 67 9.21 -14.74 0.26
CA PHE A 67 10.33 -14.40 -0.59
C PHE A 67 11.53 -15.26 -0.22
N ASN A 68 12.21 -15.84 -1.20
CA ASN A 68 13.39 -16.67 -0.99
C ASN A 68 14.46 -16.37 -2.04
N VAL A 69 15.72 -16.43 -1.63
CA VAL A 69 16.89 -16.23 -2.48
C VAL A 69 17.78 -17.46 -2.41
N LYS A 70 17.89 -18.18 -3.53
CA LYS A 70 18.79 -19.33 -3.67
C LYS A 70 20.00 -18.91 -4.49
N THR A 71 21.19 -19.31 -4.05
CA THR A 71 22.44 -18.97 -4.73
C THR A 71 23.24 -20.23 -5.04
N ALA A 72 23.80 -20.33 -6.24
CA ALA A 72 24.68 -21.42 -6.63
C ALA A 72 25.73 -20.91 -7.62
N ASN A 73 27.01 -21.08 -7.30
CA ASN A 73 28.14 -20.50 -8.05
C ASN A 73 27.97 -18.98 -8.19
N ASN A 74 27.80 -18.48 -9.41
CA ASN A 74 27.56 -17.06 -9.70
C ASN A 74 26.10 -16.78 -10.09
N ASN A 75 25.21 -17.74 -9.88
CA ASN A 75 23.79 -17.62 -10.18
C ASN A 75 23.00 -17.37 -8.91
N VAL A 76 21.94 -16.58 -9.05
CA VAL A 76 20.95 -16.34 -8.03
C VAL A 76 19.56 -16.58 -8.60
N GLN A 77 18.69 -17.11 -7.77
CA GLN A 77 17.28 -17.33 -8.05
C GLN A 77 16.45 -16.66 -6.96
N TYR A 78 15.67 -15.67 -7.36
CA TYR A 78 14.68 -15.01 -6.53
C TYR A 78 13.34 -15.70 -6.74
N ILE A 79 12.75 -16.20 -5.65
CA ILE A 79 11.48 -16.92 -5.66
C ILE A 79 10.49 -16.10 -4.85
N ILE A 80 9.43 -15.63 -5.49
CA ILE A 80 8.39 -14.80 -4.88
C ILE A 80 7.07 -15.55 -4.97
N LYS A 81 6.51 -15.92 -3.83
CA LYS A 81 5.15 -16.48 -3.75
C LYS A 81 4.18 -15.38 -3.41
N TYR A 82 3.06 -15.33 -4.09
CA TYR A 82 2.07 -14.27 -3.93
C TYR A 82 0.66 -14.80 -4.12
N VAL A 83 -0.31 -14.11 -3.53
CA VAL A 83 -1.74 -14.27 -3.84
C VAL A 83 -2.19 -13.08 -4.63
N ILE A 84 -3.01 -13.34 -5.64
CA ILE A 84 -3.77 -12.33 -6.36
C ILE A 84 -5.23 -12.78 -6.37
N ASP A 85 -6.17 -11.89 -6.06
CA ASP A 85 -7.58 -12.25 -6.14
C ASP A 85 -8.07 -12.35 -7.59
N PRO A 86 -9.20 -13.04 -7.85
CA PRO A 86 -9.67 -13.27 -9.21
C PRO A 86 -10.02 -11.97 -9.96
N SER A 87 -10.55 -10.97 -9.26
CA SER A 87 -10.95 -9.69 -9.87
C SER A 87 -9.74 -8.90 -10.37
N ALA A 88 -8.67 -8.86 -9.55
CA ALA A 88 -7.42 -8.23 -9.92
C ALA A 88 -6.73 -9.01 -11.06
N SER A 89 -6.69 -10.33 -10.98
CA SER A 89 -6.11 -11.17 -12.03
C SER A 89 -6.80 -10.96 -13.37
N SER A 90 -8.14 -10.98 -13.41
CA SER A 90 -8.92 -10.73 -14.63
C SER A 90 -8.73 -9.32 -15.17
N TYR A 91 -8.63 -8.32 -14.30
CA TYR A 91 -8.38 -6.95 -14.75
C TYR A 91 -6.99 -6.82 -15.39
N ILE A 92 -5.95 -7.34 -14.73
CA ILE A 92 -4.57 -7.24 -15.23
C ILE A 92 -4.47 -7.98 -16.57
N GLU A 93 -5.02 -9.18 -16.71
CA GLU A 93 -4.99 -9.89 -17.99
C GLU A 93 -5.64 -9.09 -19.13
N LYS A 94 -6.80 -8.47 -18.86
CA LYS A 94 -7.56 -7.73 -19.88
C LYS A 94 -6.89 -6.41 -20.28
N HIS A 95 -6.31 -5.69 -19.33
CA HIS A 95 -5.82 -4.32 -19.53
C HIS A 95 -4.29 -4.22 -19.59
N HIS A 96 -3.58 -5.20 -19.05
CA HIS A 96 -2.12 -5.31 -18.98
C HIS A 96 -1.66 -6.74 -19.29
N PRO A 97 -1.92 -7.25 -20.51
CA PRO A 97 -1.65 -8.64 -20.88
C PRO A 97 -0.17 -9.03 -20.81
N VAL A 98 0.72 -8.03 -20.73
CA VAL A 98 2.15 -8.22 -20.52
C VAL A 98 2.63 -7.30 -19.40
N LEU A 99 3.27 -7.90 -18.41
CA LEU A 99 4.01 -7.22 -17.35
C LEU A 99 5.49 -7.55 -17.45
N TYR A 100 6.32 -6.59 -17.07
CA TYR A 100 7.76 -6.78 -16.91
C TYR A 100 8.13 -6.61 -15.45
N ILE A 101 8.95 -7.51 -14.93
CA ILE A 101 9.23 -7.58 -13.50
C ILE A 101 10.71 -7.81 -13.28
N ASN A 102 11.32 -7.06 -12.37
CA ASN A 102 12.71 -7.26 -11.97
C ASN A 102 12.89 -6.95 -10.48
N ILE A 103 14.05 -7.32 -9.95
CA ILE A 103 14.52 -6.90 -8.64
C ILE A 103 15.41 -5.69 -8.83
N LEU A 104 15.13 -4.58 -8.13
CA LEU A 104 16.08 -3.50 -7.97
C LEU A 104 17.06 -3.86 -6.85
N TYR A 105 18.34 -3.75 -7.14
CA TYR A 105 19.42 -3.95 -6.18
C TYR A 105 19.76 -2.64 -5.48
N PRO A 106 20.07 -2.68 -4.17
CA PRO A 106 20.54 -1.49 -3.47
C PRO A 106 21.94 -1.10 -3.94
N ASP A 107 22.33 0.14 -3.65
CA ASP A 107 23.55 0.78 -4.16
C ASP A 107 24.82 -0.01 -3.85
N GLU A 108 24.90 -0.68 -2.70
CA GLU A 108 26.02 -1.53 -2.30
C GLU A 108 26.25 -2.69 -3.28
N ILE A 109 25.17 -3.29 -3.81
CA ILE A 109 25.24 -4.36 -4.80
C ILE A 109 25.58 -3.79 -6.18
N LEU A 110 25.07 -2.59 -6.51
CA LEU A 110 25.47 -1.90 -7.73
C LEU A 110 26.96 -1.58 -7.75
N LYS A 111 27.52 -1.10 -6.63
CA LYS A 111 28.94 -0.77 -6.49
C LYS A 111 29.84 -2.00 -6.58
N SER A 112 29.43 -3.11 -5.97
CA SER A 112 30.26 -4.33 -5.88
C SER A 112 30.04 -5.30 -7.04
N GLY A 113 28.82 -5.41 -7.56
CA GLY A 113 28.44 -6.32 -8.65
C GLY A 113 28.26 -5.64 -10.02
N HIS A 114 28.38 -4.31 -10.09
CA HIS A 114 28.15 -3.50 -11.30
C HIS A 114 26.80 -3.74 -11.96
N LYS A 115 25.76 -3.93 -11.12
CA LYS A 115 24.43 -4.29 -11.57
C LYS A 115 23.37 -3.64 -10.71
N SER A 116 22.48 -2.87 -11.33
CA SER A 116 21.39 -2.16 -10.64
C SER A 116 20.12 -2.99 -10.55
N THR A 117 19.88 -3.91 -11.48
CA THR A 117 18.67 -4.75 -11.47
C THR A 117 18.99 -6.20 -11.82
N SER A 118 18.14 -7.11 -11.38
CA SER A 118 18.13 -8.48 -11.91
C SER A 118 17.79 -8.48 -13.40
N LYS A 119 17.92 -9.66 -14.03
CA LYS A 119 17.24 -9.92 -15.31
C LYS A 119 15.74 -9.63 -15.17
N THR A 120 15.17 -8.99 -16.19
CA THR A 120 13.72 -8.76 -16.27
C THR A 120 13.00 -10.04 -16.71
N LEU A 121 12.02 -10.45 -15.91
CA LEU A 121 11.03 -11.46 -16.25
C LEU A 121 9.89 -10.81 -17.05
N LYS A 122 9.49 -11.45 -18.16
CA LYS A 122 8.24 -11.15 -18.85
C LYS A 122 7.16 -12.06 -18.27
N LEU A 123 6.14 -11.47 -17.66
CA LEU A 123 4.98 -12.18 -17.13
C LEU A 123 3.78 -11.93 -18.05
N THR A 124 3.12 -13.01 -18.48
CA THR A 124 1.82 -12.95 -19.15
C THR A 124 0.79 -13.46 -18.14
N PRO A 125 -0.01 -12.57 -17.52
CA PRO A 125 -1.09 -12.97 -16.63
C PRO A 125 -2.07 -13.89 -17.37
N ALA A 126 -2.61 -14.88 -16.68
CA ALA A 126 -3.61 -15.80 -17.23
C ALA A 126 -4.81 -15.86 -16.29
N ALA A 127 -6.01 -15.75 -16.84
CA ALA A 127 -7.25 -15.90 -16.09
C ALA A 127 -7.35 -17.26 -15.39
N GLY A 128 -7.97 -17.25 -14.21
CA GLY A 128 -8.44 -18.45 -13.51
C GLY A 128 -8.55 -18.24 -12.00
N ASP A 129 -9.13 -19.22 -11.31
CA ASP A 129 -9.26 -19.27 -9.84
C ASP A 129 -7.93 -19.57 -9.13
N VAL A 130 -6.80 -19.35 -9.80
CA VAL A 130 -5.48 -19.74 -9.27
C VAL A 130 -5.02 -18.66 -8.31
N LEU A 131 -5.58 -18.74 -7.10
CA LEU A 131 -5.00 -18.18 -5.89
C LEU A 131 -3.66 -18.91 -5.63
N ASP A 132 -2.69 -18.21 -5.05
CA ASP A 132 -1.33 -18.71 -4.78
C ASP A 132 -0.50 -19.02 -6.04
N LYS A 133 0.33 -18.05 -6.41
CA LYS A 133 1.24 -18.08 -7.56
C LYS A 133 2.69 -18.03 -7.10
N GLU A 134 3.58 -18.48 -7.97
CA GLU A 134 5.03 -18.37 -7.80
C GLU A 134 5.66 -17.67 -9.01
N MET A 135 6.59 -16.76 -8.74
CA MET A 135 7.41 -16.08 -9.72
C MET A 135 8.88 -16.37 -9.44
N ILE A 136 9.60 -16.76 -10.47
CA ILE A 136 11.04 -17.06 -10.38
C ILE A 136 11.81 -16.11 -11.29
N ILE A 137 12.69 -15.30 -10.70
CA ILE A 137 13.61 -14.44 -11.42
C ILE A 137 15.01 -15.02 -11.26
N ASN A 138 15.58 -15.50 -12.38
CA ASN A 138 16.94 -16.01 -12.40
C ASN A 138 17.90 -14.93 -12.87
N ASP A 139 19.06 -14.86 -12.22
CA ASP A 139 20.07 -13.89 -12.57
C ASP A 139 21.49 -14.43 -12.38
N THR A 140 22.45 -13.81 -13.08
CA THR A 140 23.86 -14.22 -13.06
C THR A 140 24.75 -13.00 -12.83
N PHE A 141 25.75 -13.19 -11.98
CA PHE A 141 26.77 -12.21 -11.64
C PHE A 141 28.13 -12.61 -12.22
N LYS A 142 29.07 -11.66 -12.22
CA LYS A 142 30.46 -11.94 -12.57
C LYS A 142 31.10 -12.86 -11.51
N PRO A 143 32.13 -13.65 -11.88
CA PRO A 143 32.74 -14.63 -10.96
C PRO A 143 33.38 -14.07 -9.69
N ASP A 144 33.73 -12.80 -9.69
CA ASP A 144 34.34 -12.08 -8.57
C ASP A 144 33.31 -11.58 -7.54
N PHE A 145 32.02 -11.55 -7.87
CA PHE A 145 30.97 -11.12 -6.97
C PHE A 145 30.50 -12.25 -6.04
N ASN A 146 30.45 -11.98 -4.73
CA ASN A 146 29.93 -12.92 -3.75
C ASN A 146 28.39 -12.95 -3.75
N VAL A 147 27.78 -13.82 -4.57
CA VAL A 147 26.31 -13.94 -4.66
C VAL A 147 25.64 -14.34 -3.34
N LYS A 148 26.35 -15.00 -2.42
CA LYS A 148 25.78 -15.35 -1.10
C LYS A 148 25.46 -14.11 -0.27
N SER A 149 26.10 -12.97 -0.54
CA SER A 149 25.73 -11.70 0.11
C SER A 149 24.28 -11.31 -0.15
N LEU A 150 23.68 -11.72 -1.28
CA LEU A 150 22.28 -11.42 -1.62
C LEU A 150 21.27 -12.11 -0.69
N THR A 151 21.69 -13.11 0.09
CA THR A 151 20.86 -13.73 1.12
C THR A 151 20.91 -12.98 2.45
N ASP A 152 21.71 -11.90 2.57
CA ASP A 152 21.72 -11.05 3.76
C ASP A 152 20.36 -10.34 3.90
N PRO A 153 19.69 -10.43 5.08
CA PRO A 153 18.41 -9.78 5.32
C PRO A 153 18.51 -8.24 5.35
N SER A 154 19.69 -7.65 5.53
CA SER A 154 19.88 -6.20 5.54
C SER A 154 19.78 -5.54 4.16
N HIS A 155 19.94 -6.31 3.07
CA HIS A 155 19.82 -5.76 1.72
C HIS A 155 18.36 -5.41 1.36
N GLN A 156 18.09 -4.14 1.09
CA GLN A 156 16.75 -3.66 0.72
C GLN A 156 16.45 -3.93 -0.77
N LEU A 157 16.22 -5.21 -1.09
CA LEU A 157 15.80 -5.62 -2.43
C LEU A 157 14.38 -5.14 -2.70
N GLN A 158 14.11 -4.52 -3.85
CA GLN A 158 12.75 -4.09 -4.22
C GLN A 158 12.25 -4.89 -5.43
N LEU A 159 10.95 -5.23 -5.46
CA LEU A 159 10.32 -5.78 -6.66
C LEU A 159 9.68 -4.65 -7.46
N GLN A 160 10.13 -4.45 -8.68
CA GLN A 160 9.54 -3.45 -9.58
C GLN A 160 8.68 -4.14 -10.63
N ILE A 161 7.47 -3.62 -10.82
CA ILE A 161 6.53 -4.08 -11.83
C ILE A 161 6.34 -2.95 -12.84
N PHE A 162 6.43 -3.28 -14.12
CA PHE A 162 6.32 -2.34 -15.23
C PHE A 162 5.23 -2.79 -16.20
N LYS A 163 4.60 -1.80 -16.83
CA LYS A 163 3.74 -1.97 -18.02
C LYS A 163 4.56 -2.44 -19.21
N GLU A 164 3.86 -2.90 -20.26
CA GLU A 164 4.47 -3.31 -21.53
C GLU A 164 5.38 -2.22 -22.13
N ASN A 165 4.96 -0.95 -22.04
CA ASN A 165 5.72 0.23 -22.50
C ASN A 165 6.89 0.63 -21.57
N LYS A 166 7.26 -0.22 -20.60
CA LYS A 166 8.32 0.00 -19.61
C LYS A 166 8.07 1.14 -18.62
N GLN A 167 6.85 1.67 -18.55
CA GLN A 167 6.47 2.58 -17.48
C GLN A 167 6.36 1.81 -16.17
N LEU A 168 7.00 2.31 -15.11
CA LEU A 168 6.87 1.77 -13.76
C LEU A 168 5.40 1.82 -13.32
N MET A 169 4.93 0.70 -12.79
CA MET A 169 3.54 0.50 -12.37
C MET A 169 3.45 0.31 -10.86
N HIS A 170 4.38 -0.41 -10.25
CA HIS A 170 4.36 -0.62 -8.81
C HIS A 170 5.75 -1.01 -8.30
N VAL A 171 6.02 -0.71 -7.02
CA VAL A 171 7.22 -1.14 -6.31
C VAL A 171 6.82 -1.74 -4.98
N PHE A 172 7.22 -3.00 -4.74
CA PHE A 172 7.22 -3.56 -3.39
C PHE A 172 8.57 -3.27 -2.76
N GLU A 173 8.52 -2.44 -1.73
CA GLU A 173 9.68 -2.11 -0.92
C GLU A 173 10.11 -3.32 -0.08
N ASN A 174 11.43 -3.44 0.12
CA ASN A 174 12.07 -4.38 1.02
C ASN A 174 11.49 -5.81 1.03
N LEU A 175 11.79 -6.57 -0.03
CA LEU A 175 11.33 -7.96 -0.18
C LEU A 175 11.75 -8.89 0.96
N ASN A 176 12.79 -8.55 1.70
CA ASN A 176 13.24 -9.35 2.85
C ASN A 176 12.22 -9.38 3.99
N ASP A 177 11.30 -8.42 4.07
CA ASP A 177 10.20 -8.44 5.04
C ASP A 177 9.25 -9.63 4.83
N TYR A 178 9.29 -10.24 3.64
CA TYR A 178 8.50 -11.43 3.31
C TYR A 178 9.28 -12.74 3.42
N ARG A 179 10.54 -12.73 3.89
CA ARG A 179 11.30 -13.97 4.13
C ARG A 179 10.76 -14.68 5.36
N ARG A 180 10.41 -15.96 5.21
CA ARG A 180 10.16 -16.83 6.37
C ARG A 180 11.47 -17.43 6.84
N HIS A 181 11.75 -17.29 8.14
CA HIS A 181 12.88 -17.90 8.83
C HIS A 181 12.63 -19.39 9.13
#